data_AF-A0A7W5AXE2-F1
#
_entry.id   AF-A0A7W5AXE2-F1
#
_cell.length_a   1.000
_cell.length_b   1.000
_cell.length_c   1.000
_cell.angle_alpha   90.00
_cell.angle_beta   90.00
_cell.angle_gamma   90.00
#
_symmetry.space_group_name_H-M   'P 1'
#
loop_
_entity.id
_entity.type
_entity.pdbx_description
1 polymer ?
#
loop_
_entity_poly.entity_id
_entity_poly.type
_entity_poly.pdbx_seq_one_letter_code
_entity_poly.pdbx_strand_id
1 'polypeptide(L)' 'MDADLKVRGILYNRIFAVNKIDTELLVDYEVWNKLTTELPADYQLPDMAALANIISVKE' A
#
# COMPACT_ATOMS: atom_id res chain seq x y z
N MET A 1 2.88 -27.47 5.25
CA MET A 1 2.53 -26.58 6.37
C MET A 1 2.69 -25.18 5.84
N ASP A 2 1.67 -24.69 5.13
CA ASP A 2 1.56 -23.30 4.73
C ASP A 2 1.16 -22.56 6.00
N ALA A 3 2.15 -22.12 6.76
CA ALA A 3 1.88 -21.23 7.88
C ALA A 3 1.38 -19.92 7.26
N ASP A 4 0.14 -19.56 7.56
CA ASP A 4 -0.46 -18.25 7.29
C ASP A 4 0.43 -17.18 7.94
N LEU A 5 1.47 -16.75 7.20
CA LEU A 5 2.51 -15.88 7.73
C LEU A 5 2.01 -14.46 7.64
N LYS A 6 1.39 -14.00 8.72
CA LYS A 6 1.00 -12.60 8.83
C LYS A 6 2.11 -11.75 9.43
N VAL A 7 2.32 -10.57 8.86
CA VAL A 7 3.27 -9.56 9.32
C VAL A 7 2.58 -8.22 9.53
N ARG A 8 3.23 -7.30 10.26
CA ARG A 8 2.68 -5.96 10.47
C ARG A 8 2.58 -5.21 9.14
N GLY A 9 1.39 -4.69 8.84
CA GLY A 9 1.12 -3.95 7.60
C GLY A 9 2.00 -2.72 7.41
N ILE A 10 2.47 -2.13 8.52
CA ILE A 10 3.38 -0.98 8.53
C ILE A 10 4.67 -1.20 7.70
N LEU A 11 5.09 -2.45 7.49
CA LEU A 11 6.26 -2.77 6.67
C LEU A 11 6.08 -2.37 5.19
N TYR A 12 4.83 -2.28 4.74
CA TYR A 12 4.47 -1.95 3.35
C TYR A 12 4.01 -0.50 3.18
N ASN A 13 4.08 0.32 4.24
CA ASN A 13 3.67 1.73 4.21
C ASN A 13 4.36 2.55 3.10
N ARG A 14 5.54 2.13 2.64
CA ARG A 14 6.31 2.80 1.58
C ARG A 14 5.53 3.05 0.29
N ILE A 15 4.53 2.24 -0.04
CA ILE A 15 3.76 2.40 -1.28
C ILE A 15 2.57 3.34 -1.12
N PHE A 16 2.35 3.92 0.07
CA PHE A 16 1.23 4.81 0.33
C PHE A 16 1.73 6.25 0.52
N ALA A 17 1.11 7.18 -0.22
CA ALA A 17 1.38 8.61 -0.13
C ALA A 17 1.01 9.17 1.26
N VAL A 18 0.04 8.53 1.92
CA VAL A 18 -0.35 8.84 3.31
C VAL A 18 -0.07 7.65 4.20
N ASN A 19 1.00 7.76 5.00
CA ASN A 19 1.37 6.75 5.96
C ASN A 19 0.38 6.72 7.13
N LYS A 20 -0.32 5.60 7.29
CA LYS A 20 -1.11 5.32 8.50
C LYS A 20 -0.31 4.36 9.38
N ILE A 21 -0.03 4.76 10.61
CA ILE A 21 0.56 3.87 11.62
C ILE A 21 -0.58 3.10 12.27
N ASP A 22 -0.70 1.83 11.90
CA ASP A 22 -1.68 0.90 12.45
C ASP A 22 -0.93 -0.35 12.92
N THR A 23 -0.70 -0.47 14.23
CA THR A 23 0.14 -1.52 14.81
C THR A 23 -0.58 -2.85 14.95
N GLU A 24 -1.91 -2.85 14.84
CA GLU A 24 -2.75 -4.05 14.97
C GLU A 24 -3.07 -4.67 13.61
N LEU A 25 -2.87 -3.93 12.52
CA LEU A 25 -3.07 -4.43 11.16
C LEU A 25 -2.01 -5.49 10.80
N LEU A 26 -2.49 -6.71 10.61
CA LEU A 26 -1.72 -7.85 10.11
C LEU A 26 -2.11 -8.15 8.65
N VAL A 27 -1.11 -8.36 7.81
CA VAL A 27 -1.28 -8.66 6.39
C VAL A 27 -0.51 -9.92 6.00
N ASP A 28 -0.97 -10.60 4.95
CA ASP A 28 -0.30 -11.78 4.41
C ASP A 28 1.07 -11.43 3.80
N TYR A 29 2.12 -12.09 4.27
CA TYR A 29 3.48 -11.80 3.83
C TYR A 29 3.70 -12.11 2.35
N GLU A 30 3.21 -13.26 1.86
CA GLU A 30 3.49 -13.71 0.50
C GLU A 30 2.82 -12.79 -0.52
N VAL A 31 1.55 -12.44 -0.27
CA VAL A 31 0.78 -11.52 -1.11
C VAL A 31 1.42 -10.14 -1.14
N TRP A 32 1.71 -9.55 0.01
CA TRP A 32 2.22 -8.17 0.07
C TRP A 32 3.68 -8.06 -0.36
N ASN A 33 4.52 -9.05 -0.06
CA ASN A 33 5.89 -9.08 -0.56
C ASN A 33 5.90 -9.17 -2.08
N LYS A 34 5.13 -10.10 -2.67
CA LYS A 34 5.04 -10.21 -4.14
C LYS A 34 4.57 -8.91 -4.79
N LEU A 35 3.46 -8.34 -4.30
CA LEU A 35 2.94 -7.07 -4.80
C LEU A 35 4.02 -5.98 -4.76
N THR A 36 4.68 -5.78 -3.61
CA THR A 36 5.65 -4.69 -3.46
C THR A 36 7.00 -4.94 -4.14
N THR A 37 7.29 -6.17 -4.58
CA THR A 37 8.46 -6.48 -5.43
C THR A 37 8.20 -6.31 -6.92
N GLU A 38 6.95 -6.46 -7.36
CA GLU A 38 6.56 -6.31 -8.76
C GLU A 38 6.22 -4.86 -9.13
N LEU A 39 5.96 -4.00 -8.13
CA LEU A 39 5.68 -2.58 -8.33
C LEU A 39 6.96 -1.77 -8.60
N PRO A 40 6.87 -0.70 -9.42
CA PRO A 40 7.96 0.27 -9.58
C PRO A 40 8.39 0.89 -8.24
N ALA A 41 9.66 1.29 -8.15
CA ALA A 41 10.24 1.85 -6.92
C ALA A 41 9.55 3.15 -6.48
N ASP A 42 9.01 3.91 -7.41
CA ASP A 42 8.32 5.19 -7.22
C ASP A 42 6.79 5.06 -7.17
N TYR A 43 6.26 3.83 -7.18
CA TYR A 43 4.83 3.60 -7.09
C TYR A 43 4.26 4.10 -5.75
N GLN A 44 3.19 4.89 -5.82
CA GLN A 44 2.52 5.49 -4.66
C GLN A 44 0.99 5.40 -4.81
N LEU A 45 0.33 5.10 -3.69
CA LEU A 45 -1.13 5.05 -3.55
C LEU A 45 -1.64 6.12 -2.57
N PRO A 46 -2.72 6.83 -2.89
CA PRO A 46 -3.38 6.85 -4.20
C PRO A 46 -2.49 7.47 -5.28
N ASP A 47 -2.78 7.14 -6.55
CA ASP A 47 -2.17 7.83 -7.69
C ASP A 47 -2.60 9.31 -7.66
N MET A 48 -1.61 10.19 -7.53
CA MET A 48 -1.83 11.63 -7.44
C MET A 48 -2.41 12.21 -8.72
N ALA A 49 -2.11 11.63 -9.89
CA ALA A 49 -2.72 12.05 -11.15
C ALA A 49 -4.22 11.70 -11.17
N ALA A 50 -4.59 10.51 -10.66
CA ALA A 50 -5.99 10.13 -10.51
C ALA A 50 -6.73 11.05 -9.51
N LEU A 51 -6.10 11.40 -8.37
CA LEU A 51 -6.68 12.33 -7.40
C LEU A 51 -6.91 13.73 -7.96
N ALA A 52 -5.98 14.25 -8.77
CA ALA A 52 -6.12 15.58 -9.38
C ALA A 52 -7.40 15.69 -10.22
N ASN A 53 -7.79 14.61 -10.90
CA ASN A 53 -9.03 14.55 -11.68
C ASN A 53 -10.29 14.59 -10.82
N ILE A 54 -10.24 14.13 -9.56
CA ILE A 54 -11.40 14.14 -8.65
C ILE A 54 -11.61 15.54 -8.06
N ILE A 55 -10.54 16.32 -7.85
CA ILE A 55 -10.63 17.66 -7.27
C ILE A 55 -11.06 18.69 -8.33
N SER A 56 -10.74 18.45 -9.60
CA SER A 56 -11.10 19.33 -10.71
C SER A 56 -12.59 19.29 -11.12
N VAL A 57 -13.43 18.47 -10.46
CA VAL A 57 -14.88 18.37 -10.73
C VAL A 57 -15.72 19.30 -9.86
N LYS A 58 -15.10 20.22 -9.10
CA LYS A 58 -15.82 21.28 -8.39
C LYS A 58 -15.93 22.53 -9.27
N GLU A 59 -16.92 22.50 -10.16
CA GLU A 59 -17.54 23.72 -10.74
C GLU A 59 -18.76 24.14 -9.90
#